data_AF-A0AAJ2NTK7-F1
#
_entry.id   AF-A0AAJ2NTK7-F1
#
_cell.length_a   1.000
_cell.length_b   1.000
_cell.length_c   1.000
_cell.angle_alpha   90.00
_cell.angle_beta   90.00
_cell.angle_gamma   90.00
#
_symmetry.space_group_name_H-M   'P 1'
#
loop_
_entity.id
_entity.type
_entity.pdbx_description
1 polymer ?
#
loop_
_entity_poly.entity_id
_entity_poly.type
_entity_poly.pdbx_seq_one_letter_code
_entity_poly.pdbx_strand_id
1 'polypeptide(L)' 'GYEKAAEIAKLAFKDNSTLKEAAIKTGYLSEAQFDEWVQPGKMV' A
#
# COMPACT_ATOMS: atom_id res chain seq x y z
N GLY A 1 -1.13 -6.82 8.68
CA GLY A 1 -0.42 -8.11 8.75
C GLY A 1 0.65 -8.13 7.68
N TYR A 2 1.86 -8.59 8.00
CA TYR A 2 3.02 -8.56 7.11
C TYR A 2 2.74 -9.17 5.72
N GLU A 3 1.99 -10.27 5.68
CA GLU A 3 1.58 -10.94 4.43
C GLU A 3 0.79 -10.02 3.48
N LYS A 4 -0.13 -9.21 4.02
CA LYS A 4 -0.95 -8.28 3.22
C LYS A 4 -0.08 -7.19 2.58
N ALA A 5 0.92 -6.69 3.31
CA ALA A 5 1.86 -5.70 2.78
C ALA A 5 2.73 -6.28 1.65
N ALA A 6 3.19 -7.53 1.80
CA ALA A 6 3.97 -8.21 0.77
C ALA A 6 3.14 -8.47 -0.51
N GLU A 7 1.86 -8.80 -0.36
CA GLU A 7 0.95 -9.00 -1.50
C GLU A 7 0.67 -7.69 -2.25
N ILE A 8 0.41 -6.60 -1.52
CA ILE A 8 0.27 -5.26 -2.07
C ILE A 8 1.54 -4.83 -2.82
N ALA A 9 2.71 -5.06 -2.24
CA ALA A 9 3.99 -4.71 -2.86
C ALA A 9 4.25 -5.50 -4.15
N LYS A 10 3.95 -6.80 -4.16
CA LYS A 10 4.05 -7.63 -5.37
C LYS A 10 3.06 -7.18 -6.45
N LEU A 11 1.84 -6.84 -6.07
CA LEU A 11 0.83 -6.37 -7.01
C LEU A 11 1.22 -5.01 -7.60
N ALA A 12 1.61 -4.05 -6.77
CA ALA A 12 2.12 -2.73 -7.18
C ALA A 12 3.28 -2.88 -8.18
N PHE A 13 4.25 -3.73 -7.85
CA PHE A 13 5.41 -3.97 -8.71
C PHE A 13 5.02 -4.63 -10.04
N LYS A 14 4.09 -5.60 -10.03
CA LYS A 14 3.63 -6.31 -11.23
C LYS A 14 2.77 -5.43 -12.15
N ASP A 15 1.87 -4.63 -11.58
CA ASP A 15 1.00 -3.70 -12.33
C ASP A 15 1.70 -2.37 -12.68
N ASN A 16 2.97 -2.19 -12.27
CA ASN A 16 3.70 -0.92 -12.39
C ASN A 16 2.91 0.27 -11.79
N SER A 17 2.18 0.00 -10.71
CA SER A 17 1.32 0.96 -9.99
C SER A 17 1.92 1.30 -8.64
N THR A 18 1.39 2.34 -8.00
CA THR A 18 1.87 2.74 -6.67
C THR A 18 1.41 1.76 -5.58
N LEU A 19 2.15 1.69 -4.47
CA LEU A 19 1.74 0.93 -3.28
C LEU A 19 0.35 1.34 -2.79
N LYS A 20 0.02 2.63 -2.92
CA LYS A 20 -1.29 3.20 -2.59
C LYS A 20 -2.39 2.62 -3.47
N GLU A 21 -2.20 2.65 -4.78
CA GLU A 21 -3.17 2.09 -5.72
C GLU A 21 -3.37 0.60 -5.53
N ALA A 22 -2.29 -0.17 -5.38
CA ALA A 22 -2.38 -1.61 -5.14
C ALA A 22 -3.10 -1.92 -3.81
N ALA A 23 -2.88 -1.12 -2.77
CA ALA A 23 -3.54 -1.27 -1.48
C ALA A 23 -5.05 -1.00 -1.54
N ILE A 24 -5.46 0.01 -2.31
CA ILE A 24 -6.87 0.34 -2.52
C ILE A 24 -7.53 -0.71 -3.42
N LYS A 25 -6.84 -1.16 -4.47
CA LYS A 25 -7.31 -2.15 -5.46
C LYS A 25 -7.54 -3.53 -4.84
N THR A 26 -6.74 -3.89 -3.85
CA THR A 26 -6.91 -5.13 -3.07
C THR A 26 -8.00 -5.03 -2.00
N GLY A 27 -8.50 -3.82 -1.72
CA GLY A 27 -9.50 -3.59 -0.67
C GLY A 27 -8.97 -3.82 0.75
N TYR A 28 -7.65 -3.94 0.92
CA TYR A 28 -7.04 -4.18 2.22
C TYR A 28 -7.05 -2.94 3.11
N LEU A 29 -6.95 -1.76 2.50
CA LEU A 29 -6.94 -0.49 3.19
C LEU A 29 -7.62 0.58 2.33
N SER A 30 -8.34 1.47 2.99
CA SER A 30 -8.87 2.67 2.35
C SER A 30 -7.78 3.72 2.18
N GLU A 31 -8.01 4.66 1.27
CA GLU A 31 -7.07 5.72 0.94
C GLU A 31 -6.60 6.50 2.17
N ALA A 32 -7.53 6.83 3.08
CA ALA A 32 -7.23 7.48 4.35
C ALA A 32 -6.39 6.61 5.30
N GLN A 33 -6.59 5.29 5.33
CA GLN A 33 -5.82 4.38 6.17
C GLN A 33 -4.40 4.20 5.62
N PHE A 34 -4.24 4.19 4.30
CA PHE A 34 -2.92 4.18 3.68
C PHE A 34 -2.18 5.48 3.99
N ASP A 35 -2.83 6.64 3.85
CA ASP A 35 -2.22 7.94 4.17
C ASP A 35 -1.85 8.08 5.65
N GLU A 36 -2.65 7.49 6.56
CA GLU A 36 -2.37 7.50 8.00
C GLU A 36 -1.19 6.58 8.37
N TRP A 37 -1.07 5.41 7.72
CA TRP A 37 -0.06 4.40 8.04
C TRP A 37 1.24 4.58 7.24
N VAL A 38 1.14 5.12 6.03
CA VAL A 38 2.23 5.32 5.07
C VAL A 38 2.43 6.82 4.90
N GLN A 39 3.02 7.46 5.92
CA GLN A 39 3.49 8.84 5.84
C GLN A 39 4.99 8.86 5.52
N PRO A 40 5.39 9.03 4.23
CA PRO A 40 6.80 9.12 3.86
C PRO A 40 7.52 10.29 4.56
N GLY A 41 6.80 11.34 4.97
CA GLY A 41 7.35 12.48 5.72
C GLY A 41 7.73 12.19 7.18
N LYS A 42 7.38 11.01 7.74
CA LYS A 42 7.79 10.58 9.08
C LYS A 42 8.85 9.47 9.08
N MET A 43 9.33 9.06 7.91
CA MET A 43 10.48 8.16 7.79
C MET A 43 11.79 8.97 7.98
N VAL A 44 12.11 9.30 9.24
CA VAL A 44 13.44 9.78 9.69
C VAL A 44 14.17 8.63 10.38
#